data_AF-A0A7L2BBW4-F1
#
_entry.id   AF-A0A7L2BBW4-F1
#
_cell.length_a   1.000
_cell.length_b   1.000
_cell.length_c   1.000
_cell.angle_alpha   90.00
_cell.angle_beta   90.00
_cell.angle_gamma   90.00
#
_symmetry.space_group_name_H-M   'P 1'
#
loop_
_entity.id
_entity.type
_entity.pdbx_description
1 polymer ?
#
loop_
_entity_poly.entity_id
_entity_poly.type
_entity_poly.pdbx_seq_one_letter_code
_entity_poly.pdbx_strand_id
1 'polypeptide(L)'
;TMNTFVLIQTGLILLCTTTISSPQCNHLLLQQRKVIQNSLQLLDKMGETFPQQCLREKISFRFPEQVLKPRQKETVTVAIEEIFQHIFHILSKNLTLAAWDGTALEQFQNVLYQQIEHLEACLVKKQIHYFRSKEVNRLKLKRYFQKINCFLNNQQHNMCSWEISRAEMRRCLQFIDKVIRRL
;
A
#
# COMPACT_ATOMS: atom_id res chain seq x y z
N THR A 1 23.65 44.60 -47.97
CA THR A 1 24.12 43.60 -46.99
C THR A 1 22.91 42.94 -46.37
N MET A 2 22.53 41.78 -46.93
CA MET A 2 21.59 40.85 -46.33
C MET A 2 22.24 40.18 -45.11
N ASN A 3 21.39 39.68 -44.21
CA ASN A 3 21.67 38.87 -43.01
C ASN A 3 22.11 39.64 -41.77
N THR A 4 21.15 39.81 -40.85
CA THR A 4 21.19 39.11 -39.56
C THR A 4 19.76 38.91 -39.05
N PHE A 5 19.30 37.67 -39.21
CA PHE A 5 18.11 37.14 -38.57
C PHE A 5 18.25 37.14 -37.04
N VAL A 6 17.09 37.00 -36.39
CA VAL A 6 16.89 36.59 -34.99
C VAL A 6 16.85 37.73 -33.96
N LEU A 7 15.84 38.59 -34.07
CA LEU A 7 15.16 39.14 -32.89
C LEU A 7 14.03 38.18 -32.52
N ILE A 8 14.36 37.09 -31.82
CA ILE A 8 13.37 36.29 -31.10
C ILE A 8 13.70 36.42 -29.61
N GLN A 9 13.12 37.43 -28.99
CA GLN A 9 12.90 37.55 -27.55
C GLN A 9 11.64 38.41 -27.43
N THR A 10 10.51 37.88 -27.01
CA THR A 10 10.28 37.62 -25.59
C THR A 10 9.01 36.78 -25.40
N GLY A 11 9.14 35.76 -24.55
CA GLY A 11 8.17 35.47 -23.50
C GLY A 11 6.80 34.93 -23.91
N LEU A 12 6.70 33.59 -24.02
CA LEU A 12 5.55 32.83 -23.50
C LEU A 12 5.92 31.35 -23.42
N ILE A 13 6.88 31.01 -22.56
CA ILE A 13 6.86 29.68 -21.93
C ILE A 13 5.77 29.78 -20.87
N LEU A 14 4.53 29.56 -21.31
CA LEU A 14 3.45 29.23 -20.41
C LEU A 14 3.82 27.86 -19.82
N LEU A 15 4.62 27.88 -18.75
CA LEU A 15 4.66 26.79 -17.79
C LEU A 15 3.23 26.71 -17.26
N CYS A 16 2.40 25.93 -17.94
CA CYS A 16 1.22 25.33 -17.36
C CYS A 16 1.70 24.42 -16.22
N THR A 17 2.10 25.01 -15.10
CA THR A 17 1.88 24.40 -13.79
C THR A 17 0.40 24.52 -13.49
N THR A 18 -0.43 23.97 -14.40
CA THR A 18 -1.76 23.58 -14.03
C THR A 18 -1.56 22.61 -12.88
N THR A 19 -1.84 23.06 -11.67
CA THR A 19 -2.21 22.21 -10.56
C THR A 19 -3.48 21.50 -11.01
N ILE A 20 -3.32 20.53 -11.92
CA ILE A 20 -4.37 19.62 -12.33
C ILE A 20 -4.66 18.87 -11.05
N SER A 21 -5.68 19.34 -10.34
CA SER A 21 -6.37 18.53 -9.36
C SER A 21 -6.85 17.36 -10.19
N SER A 22 -6.18 16.21 -10.10
CA SER A 22 -6.62 15.05 -10.88
C SER A 22 -8.03 14.74 -10.37
N PRO A 23 -9.09 14.81 -11.18
CA PRO A 23 -10.45 14.55 -10.73
C PRO A 23 -10.57 13.20 -9.99
N GLN A 24 -9.67 12.28 -10.33
CA GLN A 24 -9.44 11.00 -9.65
C GLN A 24 -9.27 11.08 -8.12
N CYS A 25 -8.58 12.08 -7.58
CA CYS A 25 -8.29 12.13 -6.13
C CYS A 25 -9.51 12.50 -5.27
N ASN A 26 -10.58 13.04 -5.87
CA ASN A 26 -11.83 13.36 -5.16
C ASN A 26 -12.62 12.09 -4.82
N HIS A 27 -12.50 11.04 -5.63
CA HIS A 27 -13.16 9.74 -5.44
C HIS A 27 -12.26 8.67 -4.78
N LEU A 28 -11.08 9.07 -4.29
CA LEU A 28 -10.05 8.17 -3.76
C LEU A 28 -10.59 7.14 -2.76
N LEU A 29 -11.43 7.55 -1.81
CA LEU A 29 -11.99 6.64 -0.79
C LEU A 29 -12.95 5.59 -1.39
N LEU A 30 -13.78 6.00 -2.35
CA LEU A 30 -14.74 5.09 -3.00
C LEU A 30 -14.00 4.05 -3.86
N GLN A 31 -12.99 4.50 -4.59
CA GLN A 31 -12.12 3.62 -5.37
C GLN A 31 -11.35 2.66 -4.46
N GLN A 32 -10.80 3.14 -3.33
CA GLN A 32 -10.13 2.28 -2.36
C GLN A 32 -11.02 1.17 -1.82
N ARG A 33 -12.32 1.42 -1.58
CA ARG A 33 -13.24 0.39 -1.09
C ARG A 33 -13.35 -0.80 -2.05
N LYS A 34 -13.59 -0.53 -3.33
CA LYS A 34 -13.69 -1.59 -4.36
C LYS A 34 -12.37 -2.35 -4.47
N VAL A 35 -11.25 -1.63 -4.39
CA VAL A 35 -9.93 -2.23 -4.51
C VAL A 35 -9.61 -3.11 -3.30
N ILE A 36 -9.89 -2.65 -2.07
CA ILE A 36 -9.70 -3.46 -0.87
C ILE A 36 -10.53 -4.74 -0.93
N GLN A 37 -11.78 -4.68 -1.41
CA GLN A 37 -12.61 -5.87 -1.59
C GLN A 37 -11.99 -6.84 -2.60
N ASN A 38 -11.52 -6.34 -3.73
CA ASN A 38 -10.82 -7.17 -4.73
C ASN A 38 -9.54 -7.79 -4.15
N SER A 39 -8.73 -7.00 -3.45
CA SER A 39 -7.52 -7.44 -2.75
C SER A 39 -7.80 -8.57 -1.75
N LEU A 40 -8.89 -8.47 -0.98
CA LEU A 40 -9.31 -9.52 -0.05
C LEU A 40 -9.71 -10.80 -0.79
N GLN A 41 -10.44 -10.69 -1.90
CA GLN A 41 -10.81 -11.85 -2.72
C GLN A 41 -9.59 -12.52 -3.35
N LEU A 42 -8.60 -11.74 -3.80
CA LEU A 42 -7.36 -12.27 -4.35
C LEU A 42 -6.53 -12.98 -3.28
N LEU A 43 -6.44 -12.46 -2.06
CA LEU A 43 -5.79 -13.15 -0.95
C LEU A 43 -6.49 -14.47 -0.60
N ASP A 44 -7.83 -14.51 -0.65
CA ASP A 44 -8.60 -15.74 -0.40
C ASP A 44 -8.34 -16.77 -1.51
N LYS A 45 -8.27 -16.36 -2.78
CA LYS A 45 -7.90 -17.25 -3.90
C LYS A 45 -6.45 -17.74 -3.85
N MET A 46 -5.54 -16.89 -3.40
CA MET A 46 -4.09 -17.13 -3.44
C MET A 46 -3.65 -18.36 -2.64
N GLY A 47 -4.16 -18.55 -1.43
CA GLY A 47 -3.83 -19.71 -0.58
C GLY A 47 -5.04 -20.53 -0.18
N GLU A 48 -6.20 -20.28 -0.80
CA GLU A 48 -7.48 -20.92 -0.49
C GLU A 48 -7.75 -21.02 1.02
N THR A 49 -7.93 -22.25 1.52
CA THR A 49 -8.22 -22.55 2.92
C THR A 49 -6.94 -22.60 3.73
N PHE A 50 -6.92 -21.91 4.87
CA PHE A 50 -5.77 -21.92 5.78
C PHE A 50 -5.43 -23.35 6.24
N PRO A 51 -4.19 -23.84 6.03
CA PRO A 51 -3.82 -25.21 6.36
C PRO A 51 -3.86 -25.49 7.87
N GLN A 52 -4.57 -26.54 8.27
CA GLN A 52 -4.74 -26.90 9.69
C GLN A 52 -3.40 -27.18 10.39
N GLN A 53 -2.42 -27.72 9.67
CA GLN A 53 -1.08 -27.98 10.21
C GLN A 53 -0.35 -26.70 10.69
N CYS A 54 -0.70 -25.54 10.12
CA CYS A 54 -0.10 -24.26 10.47
C CYS A 54 -0.73 -23.62 11.73
N LEU A 55 -1.84 -24.14 12.25
CA LEU A 55 -2.50 -23.63 13.45
C LEU A 55 -1.70 -23.83 14.74
N ARG A 56 -0.68 -24.70 14.73
CA ARG A 56 0.18 -24.94 15.90
C ARG A 56 1.07 -23.74 16.21
N GLU A 57 1.36 -22.91 15.21
CA GLU A 57 2.18 -21.71 15.37
C GLU A 57 1.34 -20.57 15.97
N LYS A 58 1.59 -20.27 17.24
CA LYS A 58 0.95 -19.14 17.92
C LYS A 58 1.83 -17.90 17.79
N ILE A 59 1.54 -17.05 16.81
CA ILE A 59 2.16 -15.72 16.70
C ILE A 59 1.10 -14.61 16.67
N SER A 60 1.43 -13.49 17.31
CA SER A 60 0.62 -12.28 17.28
C SER A 60 1.50 -11.07 16.97
N PHE A 61 1.38 -10.53 15.77
CA PHE A 61 2.18 -9.38 15.32
C PHE A 61 1.78 -8.05 15.96
N ARG A 62 0.52 -7.96 16.45
CA ARG A 62 -0.09 -6.81 17.10
C ARG A 62 -0.09 -5.57 16.19
N PHE A 63 -0.97 -5.58 15.20
CA PHE A 63 -1.18 -4.45 14.29
C PHE A 63 -1.38 -3.13 15.05
N PRO A 64 -0.67 -2.04 14.71
CA PRO A 64 -0.75 -0.77 15.42
C PRO A 64 -1.98 0.04 15.01
N GLU A 65 -3.20 -0.42 15.37
CA GLU A 65 -4.49 0.15 14.94
C GLU A 65 -4.62 1.69 15.06
N GLN A 66 -3.87 2.29 16.00
CA GLN A 66 -3.83 3.75 16.18
C GLN A 66 -3.40 4.52 14.92
N VAL A 67 -2.62 3.91 14.02
CA VAL A 67 -2.19 4.57 12.76
C VAL A 67 -3.34 4.79 11.79
N LEU A 68 -4.43 4.02 11.95
CA LEU A 68 -5.66 4.14 11.16
C LEU A 68 -6.81 4.80 11.95
N LYS A 69 -6.56 5.32 13.16
CA LYS A 69 -7.57 6.08 13.89
C LYS A 69 -7.75 7.45 13.24
N PRO A 70 -9.00 7.86 12.94
CA PRO A 70 -9.26 9.10 12.23
C PRO A 70 -8.86 10.30 13.09
N ARG A 71 -7.79 10.99 12.68
CA ARG A 71 -7.48 12.36 13.11
C ARG A 71 -7.66 13.33 11.95
N GLN A 72 -7.22 12.92 10.75
CA GLN A 72 -7.40 13.57 9.45
C GLN A 72 -7.37 12.50 8.36
N LYS A 73 -8.13 12.72 7.27
CA LYS A 73 -8.20 11.82 6.11
C LYS A 73 -6.84 11.60 5.45
N GLU A 74 -6.04 12.66 5.34
CA GLU A 74 -4.70 12.63 4.75
C GLU A 74 -3.75 11.73 5.54
N THR A 75 -3.77 11.81 6.87
CA THR A 75 -2.90 10.98 7.72
C THR A 75 -3.25 9.50 7.58
N VAL A 76 -4.54 9.16 7.48
CA VAL A 76 -4.99 7.78 7.23
C VAL A 76 -4.59 7.33 5.83
N THR A 77 -4.71 8.19 4.82
CA THR A 77 -4.34 7.88 3.43
C THR A 77 -2.86 7.53 3.32
N VAL A 78 -1.97 8.30 3.99
CA VAL A 78 -0.54 7.98 4.08
C VAL A 78 -0.32 6.64 4.79
N ALA A 79 -1.01 6.38 5.90
CA ALA A 79 -0.85 5.10 6.60
C ALA A 79 -1.29 3.89 5.74
N ILE A 80 -2.34 4.03 4.93
CA ILE A 80 -2.80 2.99 3.98
C ILE A 80 -1.76 2.75 2.90
N GLU A 81 -1.22 3.83 2.32
CA GLU A 81 -0.17 3.77 1.30
C GLU A 81 1.08 3.03 1.82
N GLU A 82 1.56 3.38 3.01
CA GLU A 82 2.69 2.69 3.67
C GLU A 82 2.40 1.20 3.98
N ILE A 83 1.15 0.86 4.37
CA ILE A 83 0.75 -0.54 4.56
C ILE A 83 0.86 -1.30 3.23
N PHE A 84 0.37 -0.74 2.12
CA PHE A 84 0.48 -1.37 0.82
C PHE A 84 1.93 -1.53 0.36
N GLN A 85 2.76 -0.51 0.52
CA GLN A 85 4.20 -0.60 0.20
C GLN A 85 4.87 -1.75 0.96
N HIS A 86 4.60 -1.87 2.27
CA HIS A 86 5.17 -2.94 3.07
C HIS A 86 4.66 -4.33 2.68
N ILE A 87 3.36 -4.48 2.38
CA ILE A 87 2.80 -5.75 1.88
C ILE A 87 3.45 -6.11 0.55
N PHE A 88 3.50 -5.17 -0.39
CA PHE A 88 4.11 -5.36 -1.70
C PHE A 88 5.56 -5.83 -1.56
N HIS A 89 6.36 -5.16 -0.72
CA HIS A 89 7.75 -5.53 -0.46
C HIS A 89 7.90 -6.97 0.10
N ILE A 90 7.00 -7.41 0.98
CA ILE A 90 7.03 -8.80 1.48
C ILE A 90 6.74 -9.78 0.35
N LEU A 91 5.78 -9.46 -0.52
CA LEU A 91 5.41 -10.29 -1.66
C LEU A 91 6.44 -10.25 -2.80
N SER A 92 7.35 -9.28 -2.83
CA SER A 92 8.46 -9.25 -3.80
C SER A 92 9.62 -10.20 -3.45
N LYS A 93 9.50 -10.95 -2.35
CA LYS A 93 10.50 -11.94 -1.93
C LYS A 93 10.36 -13.24 -2.72
N ASN A 94 11.29 -14.17 -2.48
CA ASN A 94 11.17 -15.53 -2.99
C ASN A 94 10.01 -16.26 -2.29
N LEU A 95 8.93 -16.51 -3.04
CA LEU A 95 7.70 -17.13 -2.58
C LEU A 95 7.57 -18.60 -2.98
N THR A 96 8.64 -19.26 -3.45
CA THR A 96 8.59 -20.64 -3.97
C THR A 96 8.02 -21.64 -2.96
N LEU A 97 8.25 -21.43 -1.67
CA LEU A 97 7.76 -22.30 -0.59
C LEU A 97 6.35 -21.95 -0.09
N ALA A 98 5.73 -20.89 -0.60
CA ALA A 98 4.38 -20.49 -0.17
C ALA A 98 3.29 -21.42 -0.70
N ALA A 99 3.54 -22.14 -1.79
CA ALA A 99 2.58 -23.03 -2.46
C ALA A 99 1.25 -22.34 -2.84
N TRP A 100 1.33 -21.04 -3.16
CA TRP A 100 0.18 -20.22 -3.56
C TRP A 100 -0.12 -20.30 -5.05
N ASP A 101 -1.37 -19.98 -5.41
CA ASP A 101 -1.76 -19.73 -6.80
C ASP A 101 -1.00 -18.50 -7.35
N GLY A 102 -0.11 -18.76 -8.31
CA GLY A 102 0.77 -17.74 -8.88
C GLY A 102 0.01 -16.65 -9.63
N THR A 103 -1.11 -16.98 -10.26
CA THR A 103 -1.93 -16.00 -11.00
C THR A 103 -2.64 -15.04 -10.05
N ALA A 104 -3.21 -15.54 -8.96
CA ALA A 104 -3.83 -14.71 -7.92
C ALA A 104 -2.79 -13.83 -7.20
N LEU A 105 -1.57 -14.36 -6.97
CA LEU A 105 -0.44 -13.59 -6.45
C LEU A 105 -0.06 -12.44 -7.37
N GLU A 106 0.15 -12.70 -8.65
CA GLU A 106 0.51 -11.67 -9.64
C GLU A 106 -0.57 -10.60 -9.74
N GLN A 107 -1.84 -11.01 -9.82
CA GLN A 107 -2.98 -10.08 -9.83
C GLN A 107 -3.00 -9.24 -8.55
N PHE A 108 -2.73 -9.83 -7.38
CA PHE A 108 -2.69 -9.09 -6.13
C PHE A 108 -1.55 -8.08 -6.08
N GLN A 109 -0.35 -8.46 -6.53
CA GLN A 109 0.80 -7.56 -6.63
C GLN A 109 0.52 -6.39 -7.58
N ASN A 110 -0.10 -6.65 -8.73
CA ASN A 110 -0.50 -5.62 -9.70
C ASN A 110 -1.52 -4.63 -9.10
N VAL A 111 -2.52 -5.15 -8.39
CA VAL A 111 -3.51 -4.30 -7.69
C VAL A 111 -2.83 -3.43 -6.63
N LEU A 112 -1.91 -3.98 -5.83
CA LEU A 112 -1.16 -3.23 -4.82
C LEU A 112 -0.31 -2.13 -5.47
N TYR A 113 0.43 -2.46 -6.52
CA TYR A 113 1.28 -1.51 -7.24
C TYR A 113 0.47 -0.33 -7.76
N GLN A 114 -0.63 -0.60 -8.47
CA GLN A 114 -1.53 0.44 -8.98
C GLN A 114 -2.11 1.32 -7.87
N GLN A 115 -2.42 0.75 -6.69
CA GLN A 115 -2.90 1.53 -5.56
C GLN A 115 -1.82 2.43 -4.95
N ILE A 116 -0.60 1.94 -4.84
CA ILE A 116 0.54 2.72 -4.34
C ILE A 116 0.76 3.93 -5.24
N GLU A 117 0.90 3.74 -6.56
CA GLU A 117 1.10 4.83 -7.51
C GLU A 117 -0.02 5.87 -7.44
N HIS A 118 -1.27 5.40 -7.36
CA HIS A 118 -2.43 6.27 -7.28
C HIS A 118 -2.45 7.10 -5.98
N LEU A 119 -2.12 6.48 -4.85
CA LEU A 119 -2.07 7.15 -3.56
C LEU A 119 -0.94 8.17 -3.50
N GLU A 120 0.24 7.81 -3.97
CA GLU A 120 1.40 8.70 -4.05
C GLU A 120 1.06 9.95 -4.89
N ALA A 121 0.48 9.77 -6.08
CA ALA A 121 0.06 10.88 -6.94
C ALA A 121 -0.94 11.83 -6.26
N CYS A 122 -1.84 11.31 -5.42
CA CYS A 122 -2.79 12.11 -4.66
C CYS A 122 -2.17 12.77 -3.42
N LEU A 123 -1.14 12.17 -2.82
CA LEU A 123 -0.45 12.67 -1.63
C LEU A 123 0.60 13.74 -1.95
N VAL A 124 1.33 13.64 -3.07
CA VAL A 124 2.31 14.65 -3.52
C VAL A 124 1.69 16.04 -3.61
N LYS A 125 0.38 16.13 -3.91
CA LYS A 125 -0.37 17.39 -4.02
C LYS A 125 -0.76 18.03 -2.68
N LYS A 126 -0.61 17.32 -1.54
CA LYS A 126 -1.12 17.73 -0.22
C LYS A 126 -0.05 17.82 0.88
N GLN A 127 1.24 17.78 0.52
CA GLN A 127 2.34 17.47 1.44
C GLN A 127 2.70 18.50 2.54
N ILE A 128 2.09 19.69 2.58
CA ILE A 128 2.63 20.81 3.37
C ILE A 128 2.26 20.77 4.87
N HIS A 129 1.19 20.08 5.30
CA HIS A 129 0.65 20.31 6.66
C HIS A 129 0.85 19.22 7.74
N TYR A 130 1.38 18.02 7.44
CA TYR A 130 1.26 16.86 8.36
C TYR A 130 2.53 16.02 8.58
N PHE A 131 3.71 16.62 8.43
CA PHE A 131 4.99 15.90 8.41
C PHE A 131 5.28 15.07 9.67
N ARG A 132 5.02 15.61 10.87
CA ARG A 132 5.37 14.95 12.14
C ARG A 132 4.52 13.72 12.48
N SER A 133 3.20 13.79 12.27
CA SER A 133 2.30 12.64 12.52
C SER A 133 2.54 11.51 11.51
N LYS A 134 2.81 11.88 10.26
CA LYS A 134 3.22 10.97 9.18
C LYS A 134 4.46 10.16 9.58
N GLU A 135 5.50 10.81 10.07
CA GLU A 135 6.75 10.12 10.44
C GLU A 135 6.57 9.15 11.61
N VAL A 136 5.81 9.53 12.63
CA VAL A 136 5.53 8.65 13.78
C VAL A 136 4.75 7.39 13.35
N ASN A 137 3.75 7.55 12.48
CA ASN A 137 2.97 6.43 11.96
C ASN A 137 3.80 5.51 11.08
N ARG A 138 4.64 6.08 10.20
CA ARG A 138 5.62 5.34 9.38
C ARG A 138 6.54 4.47 10.23
N LEU A 139 7.12 5.04 11.29
CA LEU A 139 7.99 4.27 12.19
C LEU A 139 7.25 3.12 12.90
N LYS A 140 5.99 3.33 13.29
CA LYS A 140 5.16 2.26 13.90
C LYS A 140 4.88 1.13 12.90
N LEU A 141 4.52 1.47 11.67
CA LEU A 141 4.26 0.51 10.60
C LEU A 141 5.54 -0.24 10.21
N LYS A 142 6.66 0.46 10.05
CA LYS A 142 7.97 -0.14 9.79
C LYS A 142 8.34 -1.17 10.84
N ARG A 143 8.24 -0.83 12.14
CA ARG A 143 8.50 -1.78 13.24
C ARG A 143 7.55 -2.97 13.22
N TYR A 144 6.28 -2.75 12.87
CA TYR A 144 5.29 -3.81 12.78
C TYR A 144 5.62 -4.80 11.64
N PHE A 145 5.88 -4.31 10.43
CA PHE A 145 6.24 -5.17 9.29
C PHE A 145 7.64 -5.80 9.42
N GLN A 146 8.56 -5.16 10.15
CA GLN A 146 9.81 -5.79 10.54
C GLN A 146 9.59 -7.08 11.34
N LYS A 147 8.58 -7.15 12.23
CA LYS A 147 8.27 -8.39 12.96
C LYS A 147 7.83 -9.51 12.02
N ILE A 148 7.04 -9.19 11.00
CA ILE A 148 6.61 -10.16 9.98
C ILE A 148 7.83 -10.66 9.20
N ASN A 149 8.72 -9.74 8.78
CA ASN A 149 9.97 -10.11 8.12
C ASN A 149 10.88 -11.00 8.97
N CYS A 150 11.06 -10.66 10.26
CA CYS A 150 11.82 -11.48 11.20
C CYS A 150 11.18 -12.87 11.38
N PHE A 151 9.84 -12.93 11.48
CA PHE A 151 9.12 -14.19 11.56
C PHE A 151 9.35 -15.08 10.34
N LEU A 152 9.18 -14.55 9.13
CA LEU A 152 9.45 -15.26 7.88
C LEU A 152 10.89 -15.79 7.84
N ASN A 153 11.87 -14.97 8.21
CA ASN A 153 13.28 -15.37 8.25
C ASN A 153 13.54 -16.48 9.29
N ASN A 154 12.98 -16.35 10.51
CA ASN A 154 13.17 -17.34 11.57
C ASN A 154 12.54 -18.69 11.22
N GLN A 155 11.43 -18.68 10.48
CA GLN A 155 10.75 -19.88 9.98
C GLN A 155 11.31 -20.37 8.63
N GLN A 156 12.41 -19.77 8.15
CA GLN A 156 13.07 -20.11 6.89
C GLN A 156 12.11 -20.06 5.69
N HIS A 157 11.15 -19.14 5.71
CA HIS A 157 10.18 -18.94 4.63
C HIS A 157 9.39 -20.22 4.30
N ASN A 158 9.17 -21.10 5.28
CA ASN A 158 8.37 -22.31 5.08
C ASN A 158 6.90 -21.98 4.74
N MET A 159 6.15 -22.97 4.25
CA MET A 159 4.76 -22.79 3.83
C MET A 159 3.86 -22.21 4.92
N CYS A 160 3.98 -22.68 6.17
CA CYS A 160 3.16 -22.15 7.27
C CYS A 160 3.47 -20.69 7.61
N SER A 161 4.73 -20.30 7.54
CA SER A 161 5.14 -18.91 7.76
C SER A 161 4.56 -17.96 6.72
N TRP A 162 4.43 -18.42 5.48
CA TRP A 162 3.75 -17.69 4.42
C TRP A 162 2.26 -17.60 4.67
N GLU A 163 1.59 -18.72 4.96
CA GLU A 163 0.16 -18.75 5.27
C GLU A 163 -0.22 -17.84 6.44
N ILE A 164 0.58 -17.84 7.51
CA ILE A 164 0.40 -16.96 8.67
C ILE A 164 0.61 -15.49 8.28
N SER A 165 1.60 -15.21 7.43
CA SER A 165 1.85 -13.86 6.92
C SER A 165 0.71 -13.38 6.02
N ARG A 166 0.15 -14.25 5.16
CA ARG A 166 -1.03 -14.00 4.33
C ARG A 166 -2.25 -13.68 5.19
N ALA A 167 -2.48 -14.44 6.26
CA ALA A 167 -3.54 -14.18 7.23
C ALA A 167 -3.37 -12.80 7.90
N GLU A 168 -2.13 -12.41 8.26
CA GLU A 168 -1.88 -11.09 8.85
C GLU A 168 -2.03 -9.96 7.80
N MET A 169 -1.64 -10.16 6.54
CA MET A 169 -1.92 -9.22 5.44
C MET A 169 -3.42 -9.03 5.25
N ARG A 170 -4.19 -10.13 5.27
CA ARG A 170 -5.65 -10.10 5.22
C ARG A 170 -6.21 -9.27 6.37
N ARG A 171 -5.68 -9.44 7.59
CA ARG A 171 -6.06 -8.65 8.76
C ARG A 171 -5.77 -7.16 8.60
N CYS A 172 -4.61 -6.79 8.04
CA CYS A 172 -4.27 -5.40 7.71
C CYS A 172 -5.33 -4.80 6.76
N LEU A 173 -5.68 -5.51 5.68
CA LEU A 173 -6.67 -5.05 4.71
C LEU A 173 -8.08 -4.93 5.32
N GLN A 174 -8.45 -5.80 6.25
CA GLN A 174 -9.72 -5.68 6.99
C GLN A 174 -9.75 -4.43 7.89
N PHE A 175 -8.64 -4.08 8.53
CA PHE A 175 -8.55 -2.83 9.28
C PHE A 175 -8.70 -1.61 8.37
N ILE A 176 -8.09 -1.66 7.18
CA ILE A 176 -8.24 -0.62 6.17
C ILE A 176 -9.70 -0.51 5.68
N ASP A 177 -10.34 -1.64 5.33
CA ASP A 177 -11.76 -1.67 4.91
C ASP A 177 -12.67 -1.03 5.97
N LYS A 178 -12.47 -1.39 7.24
CA LYS A 178 -13.23 -0.85 8.37
C LYS A 178 -13.09 0.66 8.49
N VAL A 179 -11.90 1.20 8.21
CA VAL A 179 -11.62 2.62 8.33
C VAL A 179 -12.16 3.38 7.12
N ILE A 180 -11.97 2.86 5.90
CA ILE A 180 -12.53 3.45 4.67
C ILE A 180 -14.06 3.54 4.75
N ARG A 181 -14.74 2.54 5.30
CA ARG A 181 -16.21 2.56 5.46
C ARG A 181 -16.72 3.60 6.47
N ARG A 182 -15.85 4.14 7.31
CA ARG A 182 -16.20 5.14 8.33
C ARG A 182 -15.84 6.57 7.92
N LEU A 183 -14.99 6.73 6.90
CA LEU A 183 -14.57 8.00 6.32
C LEU A 183 -15.53 8.44 5.21
#